data_AF-A0A5D0NF79-F1
#
_entry.id   AF-A0A5D0NF79-F1
#
_cell.length_a   1.000
_cell.length_b   1.000
_cell.length_c   1.000
_cell.angle_alpha   90.00
_cell.angle_beta   90.00
_cell.angle_gamma   90.00
#
_symmetry.space_group_name_H-M   'P 1'
#
loop_
_entity.id
_entity.type
_entity.pdbx_description
1 polymer ?
#
loop_
_entity_poly.entity_id
_entity_poly.type
_entity_poly.pdbx_seq_one_letter_code
_entity_poly.pdbx_strand_id
1 'polypeptide(L)'
;MPVPRPLRERCREFLGIDGEIRYIFPALAFGGGAGFIFVVTDDQVAVISTGAMSRGTPRSVWGSYPRGTRIGPVETGVGASFEFGGAVFELDDEYVPVVNAADAEIFARDSLPRDPLPDL
;
A
#
# COMPACT_ATOMS: atom_id res chain seq x y z
N MET A 1 -4.90 12.78 1.27
CA MET A 1 -5.72 12.44 2.45
C MET A 1 -5.28 11.09 2.98
N PRO A 2 -5.10 10.92 4.29
CA PRO A 2 -4.76 9.63 4.85
C PRO A 2 -5.92 8.64 4.66
N VAL A 3 -5.60 7.37 4.47
CA VAL A 3 -6.59 6.29 4.44
C VAL A 3 -7.46 6.36 5.70
N PRO A 4 -8.81 6.34 5.59
CA PRO A 4 -9.68 6.41 6.76
C PRO A 4 -9.39 5.31 7.77
N ARG A 5 -9.36 5.67 9.06
CA ARG A 5 -9.14 4.73 10.17
C ARG A 5 -9.99 3.44 10.08
N PRO A 6 -11.28 3.48 9.73
CA PRO A 6 -12.09 2.26 9.60
C PRO A 6 -11.62 1.31 8.48
N LEU A 7 -10.97 1.82 7.42
CA LEU A 7 -10.38 0.94 6.40
C LEU A 7 -9.13 0.24 6.94
N ARG A 8 -8.28 0.99 7.65
CA ARG A 8 -7.09 0.43 8.32
C ARG A 8 -7.45 -0.68 9.31
N GLU A 9 -8.47 -0.47 10.14
CA GLU A 9 -8.94 -1.46 11.13
C GLU A 9 -9.50 -2.71 10.45
N ARG A 10 -10.32 -2.57 9.40
CA ARG A 10 -10.82 -3.71 8.63
C ARG A 10 -9.71 -4.52 7.96
N CYS A 11 -8.70 -3.86 7.40
CA CYS A 11 -7.55 -4.55 6.84
C CYS A 11 -6.75 -5.31 7.91
N ARG A 12 -6.58 -4.72 9.10
CA ARG A 12 -5.92 -5.38 10.23
C ARG A 12 -6.68 -6.64 10.65
N GLU A 13 -7.99 -6.52 10.87
CA GLU A 13 -8.86 -7.64 11.24
C GLU A 13 -8.86 -8.73 10.15
N PHE A 14 -8.99 -8.33 8.88
CA PHE A 14 -9.01 -9.25 7.74
C PHE A 14 -7.72 -10.06 7.59
N LEU A 15 -6.56 -9.43 7.83
CA LEU A 15 -5.26 -10.10 7.77
C LEU A 15 -4.95 -10.89 9.06
N GLY A 16 -5.72 -10.70 10.14
CA GLY A 16 -5.47 -11.33 11.43
C GLY A 16 -4.13 -10.91 12.04
N ILE A 17 -3.71 -9.66 11.81
CA ILE A 17 -2.42 -9.15 12.29
C ILE A 17 -2.61 -8.27 13.53
N ASP A 18 -1.76 -8.46 14.53
CA ASP A 18 -1.69 -7.60 15.71
C ASP A 18 -0.64 -6.48 15.55
N GLY A 19 0.19 -6.57 14.51
CA GLY A 19 1.28 -5.65 14.23
C GLY A 19 0.82 -4.27 13.72
N GLU A 20 1.78 -3.35 13.70
CA GLU A 20 1.58 -2.03 13.13
C GLU A 20 1.50 -2.10 11.60
N ILE A 21 0.48 -1.45 11.04
CA ILE A 21 0.47 -1.11 9.61
C ILE A 21 1.35 0.13 9.49
N ARG A 22 2.47 0.05 8.78
CA ARG A 22 3.32 1.23 8.51
C ARG A 22 2.74 2.09 7.42
N TYR A 23 2.41 1.47 6.30
CA TYR A 23 1.79 2.15 5.16
C TYR A 23 0.57 1.39 4.68
N ILE A 24 -0.41 2.13 4.21
CA ILE A 24 -1.62 1.59 3.58
C ILE A 24 -2.07 2.55 2.50
N PHE A 25 -2.38 2.02 1.32
CA PHE A 25 -2.92 2.81 0.23
C PHE A 25 -3.82 1.97 -0.69
N PRO A 26 -4.87 2.59 -1.26
CA PRO A 26 -5.69 1.96 -2.28
C PRO A 26 -4.99 2.02 -3.64
N ALA A 27 -5.27 1.04 -4.48
CA ALA A 27 -4.89 0.98 -5.88
C ALA A 27 -6.00 0.38 -6.73
N LEU A 28 -5.95 0.56 -8.04
CA LEU A 28 -6.81 -0.08 -9.02
C LEU A 28 -5.96 -0.89 -9.99
N ALA A 29 -6.48 -1.99 -10.55
CA ALA A 29 -5.88 -2.56 -11.76
C ALA A 29 -5.86 -1.50 -12.87
N PHE A 30 -4.76 -1.44 -13.64
CA PHE A 30 -4.63 -0.53 -14.77
C PHE A 30 -5.76 -0.74 -15.79
N GLY A 31 -6.35 0.36 -16.29
CA GLY A 31 -7.57 0.31 -17.10
C GLY A 31 -8.86 0.07 -16.31
N GLY A 32 -8.78 -0.01 -14.98
CA GLY A 32 -9.90 -0.08 -14.05
C GLY A 32 -10.44 -1.49 -13.76
N GLY A 33 -11.57 -1.52 -13.04
CA GLY A 33 -12.39 -2.74 -12.86
C GLY A 33 -12.18 -3.52 -11.57
N ALA A 34 -10.96 -3.55 -11.01
CA ALA A 34 -10.68 -4.22 -9.73
C ALA A 34 -9.92 -3.30 -8.79
N GLY A 35 -10.40 -3.17 -7.55
CA GLY A 35 -9.73 -2.38 -6.51
C GLY A 35 -8.89 -3.26 -5.59
N PHE A 36 -7.77 -2.71 -5.14
CA PHE A 36 -6.81 -3.36 -4.27
C PHE A 36 -6.44 -2.44 -3.11
N ILE A 37 -6.01 -3.04 -2.01
CA ILE A 37 -5.43 -2.33 -0.86
C ILE A 37 -4.07 -2.96 -0.60
N PHE A 38 -3.03 -2.13 -0.68
CA PHE A 38 -1.69 -2.50 -0.28
C PHE A 38 -1.53 -2.17 1.20
N VAL A 39 -1.14 -3.17 1.98
CA VAL A 39 -0.89 -3.05 3.42
C VAL A 39 0.57 -3.42 3.66
N VAL A 40 1.36 -2.44 4.08
CA VAL A 40 2.77 -2.61 4.42
C VAL A 40 2.91 -2.63 5.93
N THR A 41 3.52 -3.68 6.43
CA THR A 41 3.76 -3.93 7.86
C THR A 41 5.27 -3.95 8.11
N ASP A 42 5.69 -4.43 9.27
CA ASP A 42 7.11 -4.61 9.59
C ASP A 42 7.73 -5.81 8.86
N ASP A 43 6.93 -6.83 8.51
CA ASP A 43 7.41 -8.12 8.02
C ASP A 43 6.95 -8.46 6.60
N GLN A 44 5.85 -7.87 6.11
CA GLN A 44 5.32 -8.15 4.78
C GLN A 44 4.66 -6.95 4.08
N VAL A 45 4.51 -7.10 2.76
CA VAL A 45 3.56 -6.37 1.92
C VAL A 45 2.42 -7.33 1.59
N ALA A 46 1.23 -7.07 2.12
CA ALA A 46 0.01 -7.79 1.78
C ALA A 46 -0.81 -7.00 0.77
N VAL A 47 -1.22 -7.65 -0.31
CA VAL A 47 -2.09 -7.06 -1.35
C VAL A 47 -3.44 -7.72 -1.25
N ILE A 48 -4.46 -6.92 -0.93
CA ILE A 48 -5.83 -7.37 -0.70
C ILE A 48 -6.69 -6.93 -1.88
N SER A 49 -7.43 -7.85 -2.48
CA SER A 49 -8.49 -7.49 -3.44
C SER A 49 -9.73 -6.97 -2.70
N THR A 50 -10.44 -6.04 -3.33
CA THR A 50 -11.67 -5.45 -2.79
C THR A 50 -12.89 -5.91 -3.58
N GLY A 51 -14.08 -5.80 -2.99
CA GLY A 51 -15.32 -6.16 -3.67
C GLY A 51 -15.62 -5.25 -4.87
N ALA A 52 -16.17 -5.80 -5.96
CA ALA A 52 -16.54 -5.06 -7.17
C ALA A 52 -17.49 -3.87 -6.91
N MET A 53 -18.31 -3.94 -5.85
CA MET A 53 -19.24 -2.88 -5.43
C MET A 53 -18.70 -1.99 -4.29
N SER A 54 -17.54 -2.32 -3.70
CA SER A 54 -16.97 -1.59 -2.56
C SER A 54 -15.45 -1.65 -2.58
N ARG A 55 -14.83 -0.52 -2.97
CA ARG A 55 -13.38 -0.33 -2.97
C ARG A 55 -12.73 -0.31 -1.58
N GLY A 56 -13.54 -0.34 -0.52
CA GLY A 56 -13.06 -0.32 0.86
C GLY A 56 -13.32 -1.61 1.62
N THR A 57 -13.88 -2.65 1.01
CA THR A 57 -14.19 -3.90 1.72
C THR A 57 -13.21 -5.00 1.28
N PRO A 58 -12.28 -5.41 2.16
CA PRO A 58 -11.40 -6.56 1.92
C PRO A 58 -12.17 -7.80 1.50
N ARG A 59 -11.70 -8.51 0.47
CA ARG A 59 -12.35 -9.72 -0.05
C ARG A 59 -11.44 -10.93 -0.02
N SER A 60 -10.24 -10.83 -0.56
CA SER A 60 -9.26 -11.92 -0.58
C SER A 60 -7.85 -11.36 -0.54
N VAL A 61 -6.90 -12.11 0.03
CA VAL A 61 -5.48 -11.82 -0.19
C VAL A 61 -5.14 -12.22 -1.62
N TRP A 62 -4.72 -11.25 -2.43
CA TRP A 62 -4.22 -11.48 -3.78
C TRP A 62 -2.79 -12.03 -3.75
N GLY A 63 -1.97 -11.49 -2.84
CA GLY A 63 -0.63 -12.00 -2.57
C GLY A 63 -0.03 -11.43 -1.30
N SER A 64 0.92 -12.17 -0.72
CA SER A 64 1.75 -11.75 0.40
C SER A 64 3.21 -11.84 -0.03
N TYR A 65 3.95 -10.75 0.18
CA TYR A 65 5.32 -10.58 -0.28
C TYR A 65 6.22 -10.16 0.90
N PRO A 66 7.51 -10.51 0.91
CA PRO A 66 8.43 -10.05 1.94
C PRO A 66 8.44 -8.52 2.05
N ARG A 67 8.65 -7.96 3.27
CA ARG A 67 8.73 -6.50 3.47
C ARG A 67 9.75 -5.79 2.56
N GLY A 68 10.82 -6.49 2.19
CA GLY A 68 11.87 -5.98 1.30
C GLY A 68 11.49 -5.91 -0.19
N THR A 69 10.28 -6.34 -0.56
CA THR A 69 9.79 -6.23 -1.94
C THR A 69 9.51 -4.77 -2.27
N ARG A 70 10.20 -4.25 -3.28
CA ARG A 70 9.97 -2.92 -3.83
C ARG A 70 8.58 -2.83 -4.46
N ILE A 71 7.84 -1.77 -4.13
CA ILE A 71 6.50 -1.52 -4.67
C ILE A 71 6.58 -0.68 -5.95
N GLY A 72 7.42 0.35 -5.95
CA GLY A 72 7.66 1.18 -7.13
C GLY A 72 8.68 0.56 -8.11
N PRO A 73 9.19 1.35 -9.07
CA PRO A 73 8.98 2.80 -9.22
C PRO A 73 7.55 3.16 -9.61
N VAL A 74 7.09 4.34 -9.18
CA VAL A 74 5.83 4.90 -9.65
C VAL A 74 6.11 5.80 -10.85
N GLU A 75 5.50 5.48 -11.99
CA GLU A 75 5.48 6.35 -13.16
C GLU A 75 4.43 7.44 -12.96
N THR A 76 4.85 8.70 -13.10
CA THR A 76 3.98 9.87 -12.97
C THR A 76 3.79 10.50 -14.35
N GLY A 77 2.55 10.54 -14.84
CA GLY A 77 2.21 11.11 -16.16
C GLY A 77 0.72 11.39 -16.28
N VAL A 78 0.02 10.69 -17.17
CA VAL A 78 -1.44 10.72 -17.29
C VAL A 78 -2.05 9.81 -16.21
N GLY A 79 -1.73 10.09 -14.95
CA GLY A 79 -2.01 9.26 -13.78
C GLY A 79 -0.75 8.58 -13.22
N ALA A 80 -0.74 8.34 -11.91
CA ALA A 80 0.29 7.57 -11.25
C ALA A 80 0.04 6.06 -11.41
N SER A 81 1.07 5.31 -11.80
CA SER A 81 0.99 3.85 -11.95
C SER A 81 2.29 3.14 -11.60
N PHE A 82 2.21 1.85 -11.26
CA PHE A 82 3.38 1.03 -10.96
C PHE A 82 3.12 -0.44 -11.30
N GLU A 83 4.18 -1.20 -11.55
CA GLU A 83 4.11 -2.65 -11.73
C GLU A 83 4.43 -3.37 -10.42
N PHE A 84 3.61 -4.34 -10.04
CA PHE A 84 3.84 -5.17 -8.87
C PHE A 84 3.29 -6.58 -9.06
N GLY A 85 4.08 -7.61 -8.75
CA GLY A 85 3.65 -9.01 -8.90
C GLY A 85 3.19 -9.38 -10.32
N GLY A 86 3.75 -8.73 -11.35
CA GLY A 86 3.40 -8.96 -12.76
C GLY A 86 2.08 -8.31 -13.22
N ALA A 87 1.50 -7.41 -12.42
CA ALA A 87 0.33 -6.63 -12.78
C ALA A 87 0.62 -5.12 -12.67
N VAL A 88 -0.04 -4.32 -13.51
CA VAL A 88 0.05 -2.86 -13.46
C VAL A 88 -1.11 -2.32 -12.65
N PHE A 89 -0.80 -1.39 -11.73
CA PHE A 89 -1.76 -0.74 -10.87
C PHE A 89 -1.74 0.78 -11.07
N GLU A 90 -2.90 1.40 -10.91
CA GLU A 90 -3.07 2.86 -10.84
C GLU A 90 -3.37 3.25 -9.39
N LEU A 91 -2.89 4.42 -8.98
CA LEU A 91 -3.22 5.03 -7.69
C LEU A 91 -3.43 6.54 -7.86
N ASP A 92 -4.16 7.14 -6.93
CA ASP A 92 -4.27 8.60 -6.88
C ASP A 92 -2.91 9.20 -6.49
N ASP A 93 -2.55 10.33 -7.13
CA ASP A 93 -1.26 11.01 -6.94
C ASP A 93 -0.94 11.31 -5.47
N GLU A 94 -1.97 11.47 -4.63
CA GLU A 94 -1.83 11.68 -3.18
C GLU A 94 -1.16 10.52 -2.43
N TYR A 95 -1.16 9.31 -3.00
CA TYR A 95 -0.53 8.13 -2.41
C TYR A 95 0.87 7.83 -2.99
N VAL A 96 1.33 8.58 -4.01
CA VAL A 96 2.70 8.46 -4.54
C VAL A 96 3.75 8.66 -3.45
N PRO A 97 3.64 9.65 -2.55
CA PRO A 97 4.58 9.80 -1.44
C PRO A 97 4.58 8.60 -0.49
N VAL A 98 3.45 7.90 -0.32
CA VAL A 98 3.31 6.72 0.55
C VAL A 98 4.11 5.55 -0.03
N VAL A 99 4.00 5.29 -1.34
CA VAL A 99 4.78 4.26 -2.03
C VAL A 99 6.28 4.58 -1.95
N ASN A 100 6.66 5.82 -2.23
CA ASN A 100 8.04 6.25 -2.18
C ASN A 100 8.64 6.14 -0.77
N ALA A 101 7.87 6.48 0.27
CA ALA A 101 8.30 6.30 1.65
C ALA A 101 8.48 4.82 2.02
N ALA A 102 7.52 3.97 1.64
CA ALA A 102 7.59 2.53 1.90
C ALA A 102 8.82 1.86 1.28
N ASP A 103 9.18 2.27 0.05
CA ASP A 103 10.39 1.84 -0.64
C ASP A 103 11.66 2.45 -0.02
N ALA A 104 11.66 3.75 0.31
CA ALA A 104 12.84 4.43 0.86
C ALA A 104 13.26 3.85 2.21
N GLU A 105 12.31 3.42 3.07
CA GLU A 105 12.61 2.70 4.31
C GLU A 105 13.35 1.37 4.10
N ILE A 106 13.21 0.74 2.93
CA ILE A 106 13.91 -0.50 2.60
C ILE A 106 15.32 -0.19 2.08
N PHE A 107 15.42 0.72 1.10
CA PHE A 107 16.62 0.86 0.28
C PHE A 107 17.56 1.98 0.73
N ALA A 108 17.09 2.89 1.57
CA ALA A 108 17.84 4.09 1.94
C ALA A 108 17.54 4.53 3.39
N ARG A 109 17.25 3.59 4.29
CA ARG A 109 16.82 3.87 5.67
C ARG A 109 17.72 4.85 6.42
N ASP A 110 19.04 4.68 6.29
CA ASP A 110 20.03 5.54 6.98
C ASP A 110 20.15 6.95 6.37
N SER A 111 19.58 7.16 5.18
CA SER A 111 19.51 8.47 4.52
C SER A 111 18.22 9.24 4.82
N LEU A 112 17.26 8.60 5.50
CA LEU A 112 16.01 9.26 5.87
C LEU A 112 16.27 10.26 7.02
N PRO A 113 15.62 11.44 6.98
CA PRO A 113 15.64 12.34 8.13
C PRO A 113 15.04 11.61 9.35
N ARG A 114 15.56 11.90 10.54
CA ARG A 114 14.95 11.38 11.78
C ARG A 114 13.49 11.82 11.84
N ASP A 115 12.63 10.90 12.23
CA ASP A 115 11.22 11.20 12.48
C ASP A 115 11.14 12.36 13.49
N PRO A 116 10.54 13.51 13.11
CA PRO A 116 10.40 14.64 14.01
C PRO A 116 9.40 14.37 15.14
N LEU A 117 8.56 13.33 15.03
CA LEU A 117 7.48 13.01 15.96
C LEU A 117 7.44 11.50 16.29
N PRO A 118 8.52 10.92 16.87
CA PRO A 118 8.65 9.48 17.05
C PRO A 118 7.70 8.87 18.10
N ASP A 119 7.09 9.71 18.94
CA ASP A 119 6.27 9.30 20.09
C ASP A 119 4.79 9.70 19.96
N LEU A 120 4.36 10.16 18.77
CA LEU A 120 3.00 10.67 18.55
C LEU A 120 1.99 9.57 18.15
#